data_AF-A0A850BHN0-F1
#
_entry.id   AF-A0A850BHN0-F1
#
_cell.length_a   1.000
_cell.length_b   1.000
_cell.length_c   1.000
_cell.angle_alpha   90.00
_cell.angle_beta   90.00
_cell.angle_gamma   90.00
#
_symmetry.space_group_name_H-M   'P 1'
#
loop_
_entity.id
_entity.type
_entity.pdbx_description
1 polymer ?
#
loop_
_entity_poly.entity_id
_entity_poly.type
_entity_poly.pdbx_seq_one_letter_code
_entity_poly.pdbx_strand_id
1 'polypeptide(L)'
;MTDEQALYLTLLALYLLECAVWVPRGSAAFVAKASGEATLRFPRQGVSNNRGGLVLGPLVPGAGAILVVPQWPVSIGPEGILAWVAESLEVEQRAHQNGALARFEDAPPAKSDGRDVLIGSSVFVTTASAGLARRVAEAIEKVRGAKKRTAAVDAILAEHADTEAARRRTDEVLQATGALRWASLVLAIIVFAGAPAAVMHFGLEVIWLPVLAVVFGATWTCAALFYRAHKKIFPGARLERFGQTVLFALYPIGAMRASDAIGRSALHGLHPLAVAVALASPEQQRKLAAHLLRDARWPRRPVCLNEEPAAETIEASFRKALLVHLTKLAEKAGVSSEQAAAPPDPEEGCSTYCPRCHAQFDKNTEACADCGGVPALPLPPLKIPAEAPQETA
;
A
#
# COMPACT_ATOMS: atom_id res chain seq x y z
N MET A 1 -16.55 31.67 21.08
CA MET A 1 -16.99 30.54 20.23
C MET A 1 -18.31 30.07 20.79
N THR A 2 -19.39 30.06 20.00
CA THR A 2 -20.68 29.53 20.47
C THR A 2 -20.63 28.00 20.53
N ASP A 3 -21.52 27.37 21.31
CA ASP A 3 -21.61 25.90 21.39
C ASP A 3 -21.86 25.27 20.00
N GLU A 4 -22.61 25.97 19.14
CA GLU A 4 -22.86 25.57 17.75
C GLU A 4 -21.58 25.56 16.90
N GLN A 5 -20.74 26.60 17.04
CA GLN A 5 -19.45 26.67 16.34
C GLN A 5 -18.51 25.56 16.81
N ALA A 6 -18.51 25.27 18.12
CA ALA A 6 -17.72 24.18 18.70
C ALA A 6 -18.15 22.82 18.15
N LEU A 7 -19.46 22.56 18.07
CA LEU A 7 -20.02 21.34 17.51
C LEU A 7 -19.64 21.18 16.03
N TYR A 8 -19.79 22.23 15.22
CA TYR A 8 -19.43 22.18 13.80
C TYR A 8 -17.93 21.96 13.59
N LEU A 9 -17.08 22.65 14.35
CA LEU A 9 -15.64 22.43 14.32
C LEU A 9 -15.27 21.00 14.70
N THR A 10 -15.97 20.43 15.68
CA THR A 10 -15.79 19.02 16.09
C THR A 10 -16.16 18.07 14.97
N LEU A 11 -17.31 18.27 14.29
CA LEU A 11 -17.72 17.47 13.14
C LEU A 11 -16.72 17.56 11.98
N LEU A 12 -16.22 18.76 11.69
CA LEU A 12 -15.21 18.98 10.66
C LEU A 12 -13.89 18.28 11.02
N ALA A 13 -13.44 18.38 12.27
CA ALA A 13 -12.24 17.71 12.75
C ALA A 13 -12.35 16.19 12.67
N LEU A 14 -13.50 15.62 13.07
CA LEU A 14 -13.78 14.19 12.92
C LEU A 14 -13.79 13.77 11.45
N TYR A 15 -14.37 14.57 10.55
CA TYR A 15 -14.35 14.28 9.13
C TYR A 15 -12.92 14.30 8.54
N LEU A 16 -12.10 15.28 8.92
CA LEU A 16 -10.71 15.34 8.50
C LEU A 16 -9.90 14.16 9.05
N LEU A 17 -10.21 13.70 10.27
CA LEU A 17 -9.62 12.49 10.85
C LEU A 17 -10.02 11.24 10.05
N GLU A 18 -11.28 11.10 9.64
CA GLU A 18 -11.75 10.01 8.79
C GLU A 18 -11.17 10.04 7.36
N CYS A 19 -10.75 11.22 6.89
CA CYS A 19 -9.99 11.35 5.62
C CYS A 19 -8.56 10.81 5.74
N ALA A 20 -8.02 10.71 6.97
CA ALA A 20 -6.69 10.17 7.21
C ALA A 20 -6.77 8.66 7.38
N VAL A 21 -6.06 7.93 6.52
CA VAL A 21 -6.00 6.47 6.57
C VAL A 21 -4.68 6.04 7.16
N TRP A 22 -4.75 5.19 8.18
CA TRP A 22 -3.56 4.51 8.68
C TRP A 22 -3.11 3.45 7.69
N VAL A 23 -1.96 3.69 7.07
CA VAL A 23 -1.34 2.78 6.09
C VAL A 23 -0.21 2.03 6.80
N PRO A 24 -0.27 0.69 6.89
CA PRO A 24 0.78 -0.10 7.52
C PRO A 24 2.13 0.07 6.84
N ARG A 25 3.23 -0.12 7.57
CA ARG A 25 4.57 -0.19 6.94
C ARG A 25 4.63 -1.32 5.92
N GLY A 26 5.41 -1.10 4.87
CA GLY A 26 5.44 -2.02 3.73
C GLY A 26 4.09 -2.05 3.00
N SER A 27 3.34 -0.95 2.99
CA SER A 27 2.18 -0.79 2.13
C SER A 27 2.30 0.48 1.31
N ALA A 28 1.83 0.44 0.07
CA ALA A 28 1.65 1.62 -0.76
C ALA A 28 0.18 2.04 -0.77
N ALA A 29 -0.09 3.33 -0.62
CA ALA A 29 -1.43 3.88 -0.80
C ALA A 29 -1.54 4.58 -2.16
N PHE A 30 -2.64 4.31 -2.86
CA PHE A 30 -2.97 4.91 -4.15
C PHE A 30 -4.26 5.72 -3.97
N VAL A 31 -4.14 7.04 -4.03
CA VAL A 31 -5.29 7.95 -3.96
C VAL A 31 -5.85 8.08 -5.36
N ALA A 32 -6.84 7.26 -5.68
CA ALA A 32 -7.46 7.16 -7.00
C ALA A 32 -8.54 8.21 -7.21
N LYS A 33 -8.54 8.86 -8.38
CA LYS A 33 -9.60 9.74 -8.86
C LYS A 33 -10.77 8.91 -9.40
N ALA A 34 -11.89 9.57 -9.67
CA ALA A 34 -13.02 8.96 -10.39
C ALA A 34 -12.63 8.35 -11.76
N SER A 35 -11.62 8.91 -12.43
CA SER A 35 -11.12 8.44 -13.73
C SER A 35 -10.30 7.15 -13.68
N GLY A 36 -9.90 6.69 -12.49
CA GLY A 36 -9.02 5.53 -12.31
C GLY A 36 -7.53 5.85 -12.19
N GLU A 37 -7.11 7.06 -12.59
CA GLU A 37 -5.75 7.53 -12.27
C GLU A 37 -5.55 7.66 -10.77
N ALA A 38 -4.37 7.31 -10.27
CA ALA A 38 -4.05 7.41 -8.85
C ALA A 38 -2.73 8.12 -8.59
N THR A 39 -2.65 8.77 -7.43
CA THR A 39 -1.38 9.27 -6.92
C THR A 39 -0.83 8.28 -5.90
N LEU A 40 0.37 7.76 -6.14
CA LEU A 40 1.11 6.94 -5.18
C LEU A 40 1.53 7.79 -3.98
N ARG A 41 1.29 7.28 -2.78
CA ARG A 41 1.64 7.87 -1.49
C ARG A 41 2.18 6.78 -0.55
N PHE A 42 3.23 7.13 0.18
CA PHE A 42 3.74 6.35 1.30
C PHE A 42 3.45 7.08 2.61
N PRO A 43 3.41 6.38 3.75
CA PRO A 43 3.27 7.01 5.05
C PRO A 43 4.36 8.07 5.28
N ARG A 44 3.99 9.32 5.58
CA ARG A 44 4.96 10.39 5.83
C ARG A 44 5.63 10.21 7.18
N GLN A 45 6.94 10.45 7.26
CA GLN A 45 7.71 10.30 8.49
C GLN A 45 7.16 11.10 9.68
N GLY A 46 6.75 12.35 9.46
CA GLY A 46 6.30 13.24 10.53
C GLY A 46 5.01 12.82 11.26
N VAL A 47 4.20 11.91 10.69
CA VAL A 47 2.99 11.38 11.35
C VAL A 47 2.94 9.87 11.17
N SER A 48 3.98 9.21 11.66
CA SER A 48 4.17 7.77 11.51
C SER A 48 4.94 7.14 12.68
N ASN A 49 4.88 5.82 12.78
CA ASN A 49 5.65 5.01 13.72
C ASN A 49 6.14 3.72 13.03
N ASN A 50 6.72 2.78 13.78
CA ASN A 50 7.25 1.53 13.22
C ASN A 50 6.18 0.58 12.64
N ARG A 51 4.89 0.85 12.87
CA ARG A 51 3.76 0.04 12.38
C ARG A 51 3.07 0.65 11.16
N GLY A 52 3.21 1.94 10.92
CA GLY A 52 2.62 2.61 9.76
C GLY A 52 2.60 4.12 9.92
N GLY A 53 1.78 4.79 9.13
CA GLY A 53 1.54 6.23 9.28
C GLY A 53 0.32 6.70 8.51
N LEU A 54 -0.01 7.98 8.67
CA LEU A 54 -1.20 8.54 8.04
C LEU A 54 -0.95 8.93 6.58
N VAL A 55 -1.87 8.54 5.71
CA VAL A 55 -2.01 9.04 4.35
C VAL A 55 -3.38 9.67 4.21
N LEU A 56 -3.41 10.91 3.71
CA LEU A 56 -4.66 11.62 3.46
C LEU A 56 -5.30 11.12 2.16
N GLY A 57 -6.54 10.64 2.24
CA GLY A 57 -7.37 10.32 1.08
C GLY A 57 -7.93 11.58 0.40
N PRO A 58 -8.85 11.43 -0.57
CA PRO A 58 -9.50 12.58 -1.20
C PRO A 58 -10.27 13.39 -0.14
N LEU A 59 -10.11 14.71 -0.08
CA LEU A 59 -10.80 15.54 0.91
C LEU A 59 -12.30 15.71 0.63
N VAL A 60 -12.72 15.58 -0.63
CA VAL A 60 -14.13 15.65 -1.00
C VAL A 60 -14.70 14.23 -1.04
N PRO A 61 -15.78 13.94 -0.27
CA PRO A 61 -16.44 12.63 -0.29
C PRO A 61 -16.84 12.26 -1.70
N GLY A 62 -16.56 11.02 -2.09
CA GLY A 62 -16.92 10.53 -3.41
C GLY A 62 -16.08 11.08 -4.57
N ALA A 63 -15.10 11.95 -4.36
CA ALA A 63 -14.19 12.40 -5.43
C ALA A 63 -13.26 11.28 -5.95
N GLY A 64 -13.09 10.22 -5.17
CA GLY A 64 -12.19 9.13 -5.48
C GLY A 64 -12.36 7.93 -4.55
N ALA A 65 -11.29 7.15 -4.45
CA ALA A 65 -11.13 6.09 -3.46
C ALA A 65 -9.67 6.02 -3.04
N ILE A 66 -9.40 5.62 -1.80
CA ILE A 66 -8.07 5.19 -1.40
C ILE A 66 -7.91 3.67 -1.53
N LEU A 67 -6.89 3.25 -2.27
CA LEU A 67 -6.54 1.85 -2.45
C LEU A 67 -5.25 1.59 -1.67
N VAL A 68 -5.23 0.54 -0.85
CA VAL A 68 -4.04 0.17 -0.06
C VAL A 68 -3.52 -1.16 -0.58
N VAL A 69 -2.23 -1.19 -0.89
CA VAL A 69 -1.55 -2.35 -1.45
C VAL A 69 -0.43 -2.74 -0.50
N PRO A 70 -0.69 -3.69 0.43
CA PRO A 70 0.35 -4.25 1.27
C PRO A 70 1.33 -5.07 0.44
N GLN A 71 2.60 -5.00 0.84
CA GLN A 71 3.66 -5.88 0.37
C GLN A 71 3.32 -7.34 0.69
N TRP A 72 3.86 -8.25 -0.13
CA TRP A 72 3.81 -9.67 0.16
C TRP A 72 4.62 -9.99 1.42
N PRO A 73 4.07 -10.72 2.43
CA PRO A 73 4.69 -10.77 3.76
C PRO A 73 5.62 -11.97 4.00
N VAL A 74 5.81 -12.87 3.03
CA VAL A 74 6.61 -14.10 3.20
C VAL A 74 7.45 -14.43 1.97
N SER A 75 8.68 -14.92 2.15
CA SER A 75 9.45 -15.55 1.07
C SER A 75 9.06 -17.02 0.96
N ILE A 76 8.68 -17.46 -0.25
CA ILE A 76 8.33 -18.86 -0.53
C ILE A 76 9.40 -19.46 -1.45
N GLY A 77 10.13 -20.43 -0.93
CA GLY A 77 11.15 -21.17 -1.67
C GLY A 77 10.70 -22.59 -2.02
N PRO A 78 11.53 -23.37 -2.74
CA PRO A 78 11.23 -24.77 -3.01
C PRO A 78 11.29 -25.68 -1.77
N GLU A 79 12.06 -25.31 -0.74
CA GLU A 79 12.28 -26.14 0.45
C GLU A 79 11.37 -25.75 1.63
N GLY A 80 10.84 -24.53 1.63
CA GLY A 80 10.01 -24.03 2.72
C GLY A 80 9.57 -22.59 2.54
N ILE A 81 9.13 -22.02 3.65
CA ILE A 81 8.61 -20.67 3.76
C ILE A 81 9.33 -19.91 4.87
N LEU A 82 9.53 -18.62 4.66
CA LEU A 82 10.14 -17.71 5.60
C LEU A 82 9.23 -16.49 5.77
N ALA A 83 8.86 -16.16 7.01
CA ALA A 83 8.10 -14.96 7.38
C ALA A 83 8.99 -13.71 7.38
N TRP A 84 9.67 -13.51 6.25
CA TRP A 84 10.56 -12.41 5.95
C TRP A 84 10.68 -12.23 4.44
N VAL A 85 10.69 -10.97 4.00
CA VAL A 85 10.98 -10.53 2.63
C VAL A 85 11.98 -9.38 2.74
N ALA A 86 13.08 -9.48 1.99
CA ALA A 86 14.13 -8.47 2.01
C ALA A 86 13.70 -7.15 1.37
N GLU A 87 12.75 -7.20 0.44
CA GLU A 87 12.22 -6.03 -0.25
C GLU A 87 11.72 -4.97 0.74
N SER A 88 12.01 -3.71 0.45
CA SER A 88 11.64 -2.55 1.24
C SER A 88 10.97 -1.52 0.35
N LEU A 89 9.63 -1.40 0.45
CA LEU A 89 8.88 -0.41 -0.33
C LEU A 89 9.28 1.03 -0.01
N GLU A 90 9.58 1.30 1.26
CA GLU A 90 10.09 2.60 1.71
C GLU A 90 11.62 2.55 1.75
N VAL A 91 12.27 3.65 1.37
CA VAL A 91 13.74 3.70 1.27
C VAL A 91 14.38 3.44 2.64
N GLU A 92 13.87 4.06 3.68
CA GLU A 92 14.52 4.08 5.00
C GLU A 92 14.03 2.98 5.95
N GLN A 93 12.87 2.38 5.67
CA GLN A 93 12.18 1.50 6.62
C GLN A 93 11.62 0.25 5.94
N ARG A 94 11.78 -0.89 6.63
CA ARG A 94 11.16 -2.17 6.28
C ARG A 94 9.97 -2.42 7.21
N ALA A 95 8.93 -3.08 6.70
CA ALA A 95 7.86 -3.58 7.54
C ALA A 95 8.40 -4.51 8.64
N HIS A 96 7.76 -4.48 9.81
CA HIS A 96 8.09 -5.40 10.89
C HIS A 96 7.74 -6.84 10.48
N GLN A 97 8.71 -7.74 10.67
CA GLN A 97 8.66 -9.14 10.27
C GLN A 97 9.39 -9.96 11.33
N ASN A 98 8.97 -11.21 11.56
CA ASN A 98 9.48 -12.03 12.67
C ASN A 98 10.57 -13.04 12.25
N GLY A 99 10.79 -13.28 10.95
CA GLY A 99 11.81 -14.22 10.47
C GLY A 99 11.52 -15.70 10.74
N ALA A 100 10.27 -16.05 11.07
CA ALA A 100 9.90 -17.44 11.33
C ALA A 100 10.13 -18.31 10.09
N LEU A 101 10.77 -19.47 10.28
CA LEU A 101 11.08 -20.43 9.22
C LEU A 101 10.21 -21.68 9.38
N ALA A 102 9.69 -22.21 8.27
CA ALA A 102 9.03 -23.51 8.26
C ALA A 102 9.38 -24.28 6.96
N ARG A 103 9.92 -25.49 7.10
CA ARG A 103 10.25 -26.38 5.97
C ARG A 103 9.03 -27.18 5.56
N PHE A 104 8.85 -27.41 4.26
CA PHE A 104 7.66 -28.14 3.79
C PHE A 104 7.59 -29.60 4.23
N GLU A 105 8.73 -30.21 4.56
CA GLU A 105 8.82 -31.60 5.01
C GLU A 105 8.21 -31.78 6.41
N ASP A 106 8.43 -30.79 7.29
CA ASP A 106 8.08 -30.90 8.71
C ASP A 106 6.87 -30.03 9.10
N ALA A 107 6.56 -29.01 8.30
CA ALA A 107 5.53 -28.04 8.66
C ALA A 107 4.11 -28.64 8.50
N PRO A 108 3.21 -28.43 9.48
CA PRO A 108 1.78 -28.68 9.27
C PRO A 108 1.18 -27.78 8.17
N PRO A 109 0.02 -28.12 7.59
CA PRO A 109 -0.64 -27.31 6.56
C PRO A 109 -0.89 -25.86 7.02
N ALA A 110 -0.72 -24.92 6.11
CA ALA A 110 -0.99 -23.52 6.34
C ALA A 110 -2.50 -23.24 6.33
N LYS A 111 -2.95 -22.41 7.27
CA LYS A 111 -4.34 -21.94 7.36
C LYS A 111 -4.37 -20.45 7.62
N SER A 112 -5.47 -19.80 7.31
CA SER A 112 -5.71 -18.41 7.69
C SER A 112 -6.75 -18.34 8.81
N ASP A 113 -6.48 -17.56 9.84
CA ASP A 113 -7.46 -17.19 10.87
C ASP A 113 -7.45 -15.67 11.07
N GLY A 114 -8.55 -15.01 10.75
CA GLY A 114 -8.60 -13.54 10.68
C GLY A 114 -7.46 -13.01 9.81
N ARG A 115 -6.59 -12.17 10.38
CA ARG A 115 -5.42 -11.58 9.68
C ARG A 115 -4.15 -12.42 9.77
N ASP A 116 -4.19 -13.53 10.49
CA ASP A 116 -3.04 -14.36 10.77
C ASP A 116 -2.96 -15.55 9.82
N VAL A 117 -1.74 -15.89 9.43
CA VAL A 117 -1.41 -17.15 8.76
C VAL A 117 -0.82 -18.06 9.82
N LEU A 118 -1.44 -19.22 9.99
CA LEU A 118 -1.06 -20.24 10.96
C LEU A 118 -0.34 -21.38 10.25
N ILE A 119 0.72 -21.90 10.87
CA ILE A 119 1.35 -23.16 10.50
C ILE A 119 1.17 -24.09 11.70
N GLY A 120 0.21 -25.01 11.60
CA GLY A 120 -0.28 -25.76 12.76
C GLY A 120 -1.13 -24.87 13.68
N SER A 121 -0.74 -24.76 14.95
CA SER A 121 -1.39 -23.91 15.95
C SER A 121 -0.67 -22.57 16.18
N SER A 122 0.48 -22.36 15.54
CA SER A 122 1.33 -21.19 15.78
C SER A 122 1.10 -20.12 14.73
N VAL A 123 1.03 -18.85 15.15
CA VAL A 123 1.00 -17.70 14.25
C VAL A 123 2.36 -17.61 13.53
N PHE A 124 2.35 -17.83 12.22
CA PHE A 124 3.53 -17.74 11.38
C PHE A 124 3.77 -16.30 10.94
N VAL A 125 2.74 -15.62 10.43
CA VAL A 125 2.80 -14.21 10.07
C VAL A 125 1.44 -13.52 10.24
N THR A 126 1.43 -12.30 10.75
CA THR A 126 0.25 -11.42 10.77
C THR A 126 0.28 -10.51 9.56
N THR A 127 -0.78 -10.52 8.77
CA THR A 127 -0.88 -9.73 7.53
C THR A 127 -1.74 -8.48 7.72
N ALA A 128 -1.74 -7.58 6.73
CA ALA A 128 -2.53 -6.35 6.78
C ALA A 128 -4.05 -6.60 6.83
N SER A 129 -4.52 -7.77 6.38
CA SER A 129 -5.95 -8.07 6.27
C SER A 129 -6.24 -9.58 6.20
N ALA A 130 -7.48 -9.95 6.49
CA ALA A 130 -7.90 -11.34 6.37
C ALA A 130 -7.89 -11.86 4.93
N GLY A 131 -8.17 -10.97 3.96
CA GLY A 131 -8.07 -11.30 2.55
C GLY A 131 -6.65 -11.68 2.13
N LEU A 132 -5.64 -10.95 2.61
CA LEU A 132 -4.24 -11.23 2.34
C LEU A 132 -3.78 -12.51 3.06
N ALA A 133 -4.11 -12.69 4.34
CA ALA A 133 -3.77 -13.91 5.09
C ALA A 133 -4.21 -15.18 4.36
N ARG A 134 -5.47 -15.21 3.89
CA ARG A 134 -6.01 -16.33 3.12
C ARG A 134 -5.24 -16.56 1.82
N ARG A 135 -4.94 -15.51 1.05
CA ARG A 135 -4.16 -15.64 -0.20
C ARG A 135 -2.75 -16.17 0.06
N VAL A 136 -2.12 -15.72 1.14
CA VAL A 136 -0.78 -16.21 1.54
C VAL A 136 -0.86 -17.68 1.92
N ALA A 137 -1.83 -18.10 2.75
CA ALA A 137 -2.03 -19.50 3.10
C ALA A 137 -2.30 -20.39 1.87
N GLU A 138 -3.17 -19.94 0.95
CA GLU A 138 -3.45 -20.62 -0.32
C GLU A 138 -2.19 -20.75 -1.20
N ALA A 139 -1.37 -19.70 -1.28
CA ALA A 139 -0.12 -19.69 -2.02
C ALA A 139 0.90 -20.67 -1.43
N ILE A 140 1.03 -20.71 -0.10
CA ILE A 140 1.90 -21.64 0.62
C ILE A 140 1.51 -23.09 0.31
N GLU A 141 0.22 -23.41 0.41
CA GLU A 141 -0.27 -24.78 0.13
C GLU A 141 -0.16 -25.16 -1.34
N LYS A 142 -0.40 -24.21 -2.26
CA LYS A 142 -0.20 -24.39 -3.70
C LYS A 142 1.25 -24.77 -4.01
N VAL A 143 2.24 -24.10 -3.39
CA VAL A 143 3.65 -24.45 -3.59
C VAL A 143 3.99 -25.77 -2.91
N ARG A 144 3.54 -25.98 -1.66
CA ARG A 144 3.82 -27.21 -0.91
C ARG A 144 3.44 -28.47 -1.70
N GLY A 145 2.24 -28.49 -2.28
CA GLY A 145 1.68 -29.62 -3.03
C GLY A 145 2.16 -29.73 -4.49
N ALA A 146 2.91 -28.74 -5.00
CA ALA A 146 3.36 -28.75 -6.38
C ALA A 146 4.55 -29.69 -6.61
N LYS A 147 4.49 -30.51 -7.66
CA LYS A 147 5.64 -31.34 -8.11
C LYS A 147 6.84 -30.49 -8.52
N LYS A 148 6.58 -29.34 -9.14
CA LYS A 148 7.60 -28.35 -9.57
C LYS A 148 7.41 -27.06 -8.78
N ARG A 149 7.90 -27.05 -7.54
CA ARG A 149 7.71 -25.93 -6.60
C ARG A 149 8.23 -24.59 -7.12
N THR A 150 9.37 -24.58 -7.81
CA THR A 150 9.93 -23.37 -8.42
C THR A 150 8.99 -22.73 -9.45
N ALA A 151 8.36 -23.55 -10.30
CA ALA A 151 7.35 -23.07 -11.27
C ALA A 151 6.07 -22.58 -10.57
N ALA A 152 5.68 -23.20 -9.46
CA ALA A 152 4.54 -22.73 -8.67
C ALA A 152 4.81 -21.37 -8.00
N VAL A 153 6.03 -21.16 -7.48
CA VAL A 153 6.48 -19.85 -6.95
C VAL A 153 6.46 -18.80 -8.05
N ASP A 154 7.01 -19.11 -9.23
CA ASP A 154 7.01 -18.19 -10.37
C ASP A 154 5.58 -17.80 -10.79
N ALA A 155 4.65 -18.77 -10.83
CA ALA A 155 3.25 -18.50 -11.14
C ALA A 155 2.58 -17.58 -10.11
N ILE A 156 2.86 -17.75 -8.81
CA ILE A 156 2.34 -16.85 -7.76
C ILE A 156 2.89 -15.44 -7.94
N LEU A 157 4.19 -15.30 -8.23
CA LEU A 157 4.81 -14.00 -8.47
C LEU A 157 4.28 -13.34 -9.75
N ALA A 158 3.98 -14.11 -10.79
CA ALA A 158 3.34 -13.61 -12.00
C ALA A 158 1.91 -13.09 -11.72
N GLU A 159 1.12 -13.84 -10.94
CA GLU A 159 -0.21 -13.40 -10.48
C GLU A 159 -0.11 -12.12 -9.61
N HIS A 160 0.92 -12.02 -8.78
CA HIS A 160 1.19 -10.85 -7.96
C HIS A 160 1.60 -9.63 -8.80
N ALA A 161 2.35 -9.84 -9.89
CA ALA A 161 2.83 -8.82 -10.80
C ALA A 161 1.83 -8.44 -11.92
N ASP A 162 0.57 -8.87 -11.84
CA ASP A 162 -0.43 -8.66 -12.88
C ASP A 162 -0.98 -7.21 -12.90
N THR A 163 -0.49 -6.42 -13.86
CA THR A 163 -0.92 -5.03 -14.10
C THR A 163 -2.37 -4.93 -14.60
N GLU A 164 -2.83 -5.92 -15.36
CA GLU A 164 -4.20 -5.93 -15.89
C GLU A 164 -5.21 -6.26 -14.79
N ALA A 165 -4.88 -7.20 -13.90
CA ALA A 165 -5.67 -7.46 -12.71
C ALA A 165 -5.75 -6.22 -11.80
N ALA A 166 -4.65 -5.46 -11.65
CA ALA A 166 -4.66 -4.21 -10.90
C ALA A 166 -5.64 -3.19 -11.48
N ARG A 167 -5.59 -2.98 -12.80
CA ARG A 167 -6.51 -2.08 -13.51
C ARG A 167 -7.96 -2.55 -13.38
N ARG A 168 -8.22 -3.81 -13.73
CA ARG A 168 -9.56 -4.42 -13.70
C ARG A 168 -10.20 -4.34 -12.31
N ARG A 169 -9.49 -4.75 -11.25
CA ARG A 169 -10.02 -4.69 -9.88
C ARG A 169 -10.28 -3.25 -9.43
N THR A 170 -9.46 -2.30 -9.86
CA THR A 170 -9.68 -0.87 -9.57
C THR A 170 -10.93 -0.36 -10.27
N ASP A 171 -11.09 -0.64 -11.56
CA ASP A 171 -12.28 -0.25 -12.31
C ASP A 171 -13.54 -0.90 -11.72
N GLU A 172 -13.49 -2.17 -11.33
CA GLU A 172 -14.58 -2.86 -10.64
C GLU A 172 -14.99 -2.16 -9.33
N VAL A 173 -14.02 -1.71 -8.52
CA VAL A 173 -14.28 -0.94 -7.29
C VAL A 173 -14.91 0.40 -7.60
N LEU A 174 -14.34 1.17 -8.54
CA LEU A 174 -14.85 2.50 -8.88
C LEU A 174 -16.27 2.42 -9.45
N GLN A 175 -16.56 1.43 -10.28
CA GLN A 175 -17.90 1.18 -10.81
C GLN A 175 -18.85 0.72 -9.70
N ALA A 176 -18.47 -0.26 -8.87
CA ALA A 176 -19.31 -0.78 -7.81
C ALA A 176 -19.63 0.27 -6.73
N THR A 177 -18.76 1.24 -6.54
CA THR A 177 -18.91 2.31 -5.55
C THR A 177 -19.47 3.61 -6.12
N GLY A 178 -19.76 3.72 -7.42
CA GLY A 178 -20.21 4.96 -8.05
C GLY A 178 -21.44 5.59 -7.38
N ALA A 179 -22.49 4.80 -7.16
CA ALA A 179 -23.70 5.26 -6.46
C ALA A 179 -23.42 5.61 -4.98
N LEU A 180 -22.59 4.81 -4.30
CA LEU A 180 -22.19 5.06 -2.92
C LEU A 180 -21.43 6.38 -2.78
N ARG A 181 -20.54 6.68 -3.71
CA ARG A 181 -19.75 7.91 -3.74
C ARG A 181 -20.63 9.14 -3.91
N TRP A 182 -21.62 9.06 -4.79
CA TRP A 182 -22.64 10.11 -4.93
C TRP A 182 -23.47 10.29 -3.67
N ALA A 183 -23.98 9.20 -3.08
CA ALA A 183 -24.72 9.27 -1.81
C ALA A 183 -23.87 9.86 -0.67
N SER A 184 -22.58 9.52 -0.63
CA SER A 184 -21.63 10.04 0.35
C SER A 184 -21.40 11.55 0.20
N LEU A 185 -21.31 12.04 -1.04
CA LEU A 185 -21.22 13.47 -1.33
C LEU A 185 -22.51 14.20 -0.92
N VAL A 186 -23.68 13.65 -1.25
CA VAL A 186 -24.97 14.21 -0.85
C VAL A 186 -25.09 14.28 0.68
N LEU A 187 -24.73 13.20 1.39
CA LEU A 187 -24.72 13.17 2.85
C LEU A 187 -23.80 14.25 3.43
N ALA A 188 -22.61 14.45 2.84
CA ALA A 188 -21.69 15.48 3.27
C ALA A 188 -22.24 16.90 3.03
N ILE A 189 -22.87 17.15 1.88
CA ILE A 189 -23.54 18.44 1.60
C ILE A 189 -24.65 18.68 2.62
N ILE A 190 -25.47 17.66 2.92
CA ILE A 190 -26.54 17.75 3.93
C ILE A 190 -25.95 18.11 5.30
N VAL A 191 -24.90 17.42 5.75
CA VAL A 191 -24.33 17.62 7.10
C VAL A 191 -23.57 18.94 7.22
N PHE A 192 -22.73 19.29 6.23
CA PHE A 192 -21.82 20.43 6.34
C PHE A 192 -22.38 21.75 5.82
N ALA A 193 -23.40 21.73 4.96
CA ALA A 193 -23.99 22.94 4.39
C ALA A 193 -25.51 23.01 4.61
N GLY A 194 -26.23 21.94 4.28
CA GLY A 194 -27.70 21.91 4.32
C GLY A 194 -28.27 22.09 5.73
N ALA A 195 -27.81 21.30 6.68
CA ALA A 195 -28.27 21.35 8.06
C ALA A 195 -27.94 22.68 8.75
N PRO A 196 -26.69 23.22 8.69
CA PRO A 196 -26.39 24.56 9.20
C PRO A 196 -27.28 25.65 8.58
N ALA A 197 -27.44 25.66 7.26
CA ALA A 197 -28.28 26.65 6.58
C ALA A 197 -29.75 26.58 7.01
N ALA A 198 -30.28 25.37 7.18
CA ALA A 198 -31.64 25.14 7.64
C ALA A 198 -31.84 25.59 9.10
N VAL A 199 -30.89 25.29 9.99
CA VAL A 199 -30.91 25.76 11.38
C VAL A 199 -30.86 27.28 11.45
N MET A 200 -30.01 27.92 10.63
CA MET A 200 -29.93 29.39 10.58
C MET A 200 -31.22 30.06 10.07
N HIS A 201 -31.96 29.42 9.15
CA HIS A 201 -33.19 29.99 8.59
C HIS A 201 -34.44 29.72 9.43
N PHE A 202 -34.57 28.51 9.98
CA PHE A 202 -35.81 28.05 10.62
C PHE A 202 -35.70 27.92 12.15
N GLY A 203 -34.49 28.04 12.71
CA GLY A 203 -34.20 27.77 14.10
C GLY A 203 -34.11 26.28 14.40
N LEU A 204 -33.25 25.92 15.36
CA LEU A 204 -33.01 24.52 15.74
C LEU A 204 -34.27 23.85 16.30
N GLU A 205 -35.07 24.56 17.09
CA GLU A 205 -36.26 24.03 17.77
C GLU A 205 -37.31 23.46 16.80
N VAL A 206 -37.43 24.05 15.61
CA VAL A 206 -38.42 23.65 14.60
C VAL A 206 -37.85 22.55 13.70
N ILE A 207 -36.58 22.67 13.29
CA ILE A 207 -36.04 21.89 12.17
C ILE A 207 -35.23 20.66 12.59
N TRP A 208 -34.94 20.47 13.88
CA TRP A 208 -34.05 19.39 14.33
C TRP A 208 -34.55 17.98 13.96
N LEU A 209 -35.85 17.68 14.14
CA LEU A 209 -36.42 16.37 13.79
C LEU A 209 -36.36 16.09 12.27
N PRO A 210 -36.82 17.00 11.39
CA PRO A 210 -36.64 16.84 9.95
C PRO A 210 -35.18 16.66 9.53
N VAL A 211 -34.26 17.47 10.06
CA VAL A 211 -32.82 17.36 9.75
C VAL A 211 -32.29 15.99 10.17
N LEU A 212 -32.63 15.54 11.38
CA LEU A 212 -32.24 14.24 11.89
C LEU A 212 -32.73 13.11 10.98
N ALA A 213 -34.01 13.14 10.60
CA ALA A 213 -34.60 12.15 9.71
C ALA A 213 -33.91 12.10 8.33
N VAL A 214 -33.58 13.27 7.75
CA VAL A 214 -32.88 13.35 6.46
C VAL A 214 -31.44 12.82 6.57
N VAL A 215 -30.69 13.23 7.61
CA VAL A 215 -29.31 12.77 7.83
C VAL A 215 -29.26 11.26 8.03
N PHE A 216 -30.16 10.71 8.86
CA PHE A 216 -30.22 9.26 9.08
C PHE A 216 -30.68 8.51 7.83
N GLY A 217 -31.68 9.02 7.09
CA GLY A 217 -32.11 8.42 5.82
C GLY A 217 -30.97 8.35 4.79
N ALA A 218 -30.20 9.43 4.65
CA ALA A 218 -29.02 9.46 3.78
C ALA A 218 -27.90 8.53 4.28
N THR A 219 -27.67 8.47 5.59
CA THR A 219 -26.69 7.56 6.21
C THR A 219 -27.02 6.10 5.97
N TRP A 220 -28.29 5.71 6.17
CA TRP A 220 -28.77 4.35 5.89
C TRP A 220 -28.70 4.00 4.40
N THR A 221 -28.93 4.99 3.53
CA THR A 221 -28.73 4.84 2.09
C THR A 221 -27.26 4.52 1.77
N CYS A 222 -26.31 5.26 2.35
CA CYS A 222 -24.89 4.94 2.22
C CYS A 222 -24.55 3.53 2.73
N ALA A 223 -25.05 3.15 3.91
CA ALA A 223 -24.81 1.82 4.48
C ALA A 223 -25.36 0.69 3.59
N ALA A 224 -26.56 0.85 3.01
CA ALA A 224 -27.16 -0.12 2.10
C ALA A 224 -26.39 -0.23 0.78
N LEU A 225 -25.96 0.91 0.21
CA LEU A 225 -25.13 0.93 -1.01
C LEU A 225 -23.75 0.31 -0.76
N PHE A 226 -23.15 0.58 0.40
CA PHE A 226 -21.92 -0.07 0.85
C PHE A 226 -22.10 -1.59 0.95
N TYR A 227 -23.17 -2.07 1.60
CA TYR A 227 -23.44 -3.50 1.70
C TYR A 227 -23.51 -4.18 0.33
N ARG A 228 -24.19 -3.54 -0.64
CA ARG A 228 -24.31 -4.03 -2.02
C ARG A 228 -22.96 -4.07 -2.73
N ALA A 229 -22.19 -2.97 -2.67
CA ALA A 229 -20.88 -2.87 -3.30
C ALA A 229 -19.89 -3.87 -2.68
N HIS A 230 -19.83 -3.96 -1.36
CA HIS A 230 -18.98 -4.90 -0.64
C HIS A 230 -19.36 -6.35 -0.92
N LYS A 231 -20.66 -6.68 -1.04
CA LYS A 231 -21.11 -8.03 -1.44
C LYS A 231 -20.64 -8.40 -2.84
N LYS A 232 -20.61 -7.44 -3.76
CA LYS A 232 -20.13 -7.64 -5.14
C LYS A 232 -18.62 -7.88 -5.18
N ILE A 233 -17.83 -7.05 -4.50
CA ILE A 233 -16.35 -7.13 -4.54
C ILE A 233 -15.80 -8.26 -3.65
N PHE A 234 -16.42 -8.50 -2.49
CA PHE A 234 -15.98 -9.51 -1.51
C PHE A 234 -17.13 -10.45 -1.11
N PRO A 235 -17.53 -11.39 -1.99
CA PRO A 235 -18.69 -12.25 -1.73
C PRO A 235 -18.51 -13.14 -0.48
N GLY A 236 -17.27 -13.58 -0.20
CA GLY A 236 -16.94 -14.44 0.95
C GLY A 236 -16.82 -13.73 2.30
N ALA A 237 -16.68 -12.40 2.35
CA ALA A 237 -16.42 -11.66 3.59
C ALA A 237 -17.73 -11.22 4.28
N ARG A 238 -18.55 -12.18 4.72
CA ARG A 238 -19.91 -11.90 5.26
C ARG A 238 -19.90 -11.13 6.57
N LEU A 239 -19.07 -11.54 7.53
CA LEU A 239 -19.01 -10.95 8.87
C LEU A 239 -18.46 -9.51 8.83
N GLU A 240 -17.35 -9.30 8.12
CA GLU A 240 -16.75 -7.97 7.91
C GLU A 240 -17.76 -7.01 7.27
N ARG A 241 -18.45 -7.47 6.22
CA ARG A 241 -19.50 -6.70 5.55
C ARG A 241 -20.60 -6.28 6.53
N PHE A 242 -21.14 -7.21 7.32
CA PHE A 242 -22.21 -6.90 8.26
C PHE A 242 -21.76 -5.91 9.33
N GLY A 243 -20.59 -6.15 9.95
CA GLY A 243 -20.04 -5.27 10.99
C GLY A 243 -19.82 -3.84 10.49
N GLN A 244 -19.20 -3.68 9.31
CA GLN A 244 -18.97 -2.36 8.72
C GLN A 244 -20.28 -1.68 8.27
N THR A 245 -21.26 -2.42 7.75
CA THR A 245 -22.58 -1.87 7.40
C THR A 245 -23.29 -1.31 8.64
N VAL A 246 -23.30 -2.04 9.75
CA VAL A 246 -23.91 -1.56 11.01
C VAL A 246 -23.18 -0.31 11.51
N LEU A 247 -21.84 -0.31 11.49
CA LEU A 247 -21.05 0.87 11.86
C LEU A 247 -21.43 2.08 11.00
N PHE A 248 -21.49 1.94 9.67
CA PHE A 248 -21.87 3.05 8.79
C PHE A 248 -23.33 3.48 8.94
N ALA A 249 -24.25 2.58 9.30
CA ALA A 249 -25.65 2.95 9.53
C ALA A 249 -25.82 3.83 10.79
N LEU A 250 -24.89 3.73 11.75
CA LEU A 250 -24.93 4.44 13.03
C LEU A 250 -23.99 5.65 13.09
N TYR A 251 -23.03 5.76 12.15
CA TYR A 251 -22.00 6.79 12.16
C TYR A 251 -21.95 7.55 10.83
N PRO A 252 -22.66 8.69 10.71
CA PRO A 252 -22.77 9.45 9.47
C PRO A 252 -21.42 9.89 8.87
N ILE A 253 -20.46 10.29 9.71
CA ILE A 253 -19.15 10.76 9.24
C ILE A 253 -18.37 9.59 8.59
N GLY A 254 -18.39 8.41 9.21
CA GLY A 254 -17.81 7.20 8.62
C GLY A 254 -18.54 6.77 7.34
N ALA A 255 -19.87 6.94 7.27
CA ALA A 255 -20.66 6.61 6.10
C ALA A 255 -20.27 7.45 4.86
N MET A 256 -19.87 8.72 5.04
CA MET A 256 -19.33 9.56 3.97
C MET A 256 -18.01 9.01 3.37
N ARG A 257 -17.32 8.12 4.10
CA ARG A 257 -16.06 7.48 3.69
C ARG A 257 -16.21 5.99 3.37
N ALA A 258 -17.43 5.46 3.31
CA ALA A 258 -17.65 4.03 3.16
C ALA A 258 -17.02 3.42 1.89
N SER A 259 -16.84 4.20 0.82
CA SER A 259 -16.15 3.74 -0.39
C SER A 259 -14.67 3.40 -0.15
N ASP A 260 -14.01 4.10 0.77
CA ASP A 260 -12.60 3.87 1.09
C ASP A 260 -12.38 2.52 1.76
N ALA A 261 -13.33 2.07 2.59
CA ALA A 261 -13.25 0.76 3.24
C ALA A 261 -13.19 -0.38 2.21
N ILE A 262 -13.91 -0.26 1.08
CA ILE A 262 -13.85 -1.22 -0.03
C ILE A 262 -12.51 -1.13 -0.75
N GLY A 263 -12.04 0.09 -1.04
CA GLY A 263 -10.79 0.33 -1.75
C GLY A 263 -9.56 -0.22 -1.02
N ARG A 264 -9.53 -0.12 0.32
CA ARG A 264 -8.42 -0.61 1.16
C ARG A 264 -8.13 -2.10 0.99
N SER A 265 -9.13 -2.91 0.64
CA SER A 265 -8.97 -4.36 0.54
C SER A 265 -8.96 -4.95 -0.87
N ALA A 266 -9.27 -4.12 -1.88
CA ALA A 266 -9.55 -4.61 -3.22
C ALA A 266 -8.31 -5.13 -3.96
N LEU A 267 -7.14 -4.56 -3.66
CA LEU A 267 -5.89 -4.86 -4.35
C LEU A 267 -4.97 -5.79 -3.56
N HIS A 268 -5.49 -6.45 -2.51
CA HIS A 268 -4.72 -7.44 -1.77
C HIS A 268 -4.21 -8.57 -2.66
N GLY A 269 -2.93 -8.92 -2.46
CA GLY A 269 -2.23 -9.94 -3.22
C GLY A 269 -1.72 -9.48 -4.58
N LEU A 270 -1.74 -8.18 -4.87
CA LEU A 270 -1.03 -7.59 -6.00
C LEU A 270 0.21 -6.83 -5.51
N HIS A 271 1.21 -6.73 -6.37
CA HIS A 271 2.45 -6.04 -6.08
C HIS A 271 2.26 -4.52 -6.20
N PRO A 272 2.76 -3.70 -5.26
CA PRO A 272 2.68 -2.24 -5.34
C PRO A 272 3.19 -1.66 -6.66
N LEU A 273 4.28 -2.20 -7.22
CA LEU A 273 4.78 -1.77 -8.53
C LEU A 273 3.81 -2.08 -9.68
N ALA A 274 3.15 -3.24 -9.67
CA ALA A 274 2.16 -3.59 -10.69
C ALA A 274 0.96 -2.64 -10.66
N VAL A 275 0.53 -2.26 -9.46
CA VAL A 275 -0.53 -1.26 -9.26
C VAL A 275 -0.07 0.14 -9.69
N ALA A 276 1.17 0.52 -9.40
CA ALA A 276 1.72 1.79 -9.86
C ALA A 276 1.79 1.86 -11.39
N VAL A 277 2.28 0.83 -12.07
CA VAL A 277 2.30 0.75 -13.54
C VAL A 277 0.90 0.88 -14.12
N ALA A 278 -0.11 0.30 -13.47
CA ALA A 278 -1.49 0.35 -13.94
C ALA A 278 -2.19 1.71 -13.71
N LEU A 279 -1.88 2.42 -12.62
CA LEU A 279 -2.70 3.53 -12.14
C LEU A 279 -1.95 4.85 -11.92
N ALA A 280 -0.65 4.82 -11.62
CA ALA A 280 0.11 6.00 -11.23
C ALA A 280 0.62 6.79 -12.44
N SER A 281 1.09 8.03 -12.22
CA SER A 281 1.72 8.80 -13.30
C SER A 281 3.05 8.17 -13.74
N PRO A 282 3.48 8.35 -15.02
CA PRO A 282 4.74 7.78 -15.52
C PRO A 282 5.98 8.17 -14.69
N GLU A 283 5.98 9.35 -14.06
CA GLU A 283 7.05 9.76 -13.16
C GLU A 283 7.08 8.92 -11.88
N GLN A 284 5.93 8.71 -11.25
CA GLN A 284 5.83 7.88 -10.04
C GLN A 284 6.13 6.41 -10.33
N GLN A 285 5.70 5.91 -11.49
CA GLN A 285 6.03 4.58 -11.98
C GLN A 285 7.55 4.38 -12.09
N ARG A 286 8.24 5.28 -12.80
CA ARG A 286 9.70 5.22 -12.97
C ARG A 286 10.45 5.31 -11.64
N LYS A 287 10.06 6.24 -10.76
CA LYS A 287 10.66 6.40 -9.43
C LYS A 287 10.54 5.13 -8.59
N LEU A 288 9.35 4.53 -8.52
CA LEU A 288 9.13 3.31 -7.75
C LEU A 288 9.85 2.10 -8.37
N ALA A 289 9.79 1.95 -9.71
CA ALA A 289 10.46 0.88 -10.42
C ALA A 289 11.98 0.89 -10.17
N ALA A 290 12.61 2.05 -10.32
CA ALA A 290 14.04 2.20 -10.12
C ALA A 290 14.44 1.88 -8.66
N HIS A 291 13.67 2.36 -7.68
CA HIS A 291 13.86 2.05 -6.27
C HIS A 291 13.81 0.54 -5.99
N LEU A 292 12.76 -0.15 -6.43
CA LEU A 292 12.55 -1.56 -6.13
C LEU A 292 13.54 -2.48 -6.85
N LEU A 293 13.97 -2.11 -8.06
CA LEU A 293 15.05 -2.83 -8.75
C LEU A 293 16.37 -2.75 -8.02
N ARG A 294 16.74 -1.56 -7.52
CA ARG A 294 17.94 -1.39 -6.71
C ARG A 294 17.83 -2.15 -5.39
N ASP A 295 16.68 -2.06 -4.72
CA ASP A 295 16.45 -2.76 -3.46
C ASP A 295 16.51 -4.29 -3.62
N ALA A 296 15.99 -4.85 -4.73
CA ALA A 296 16.12 -6.28 -5.00
C ALA A 296 17.57 -6.73 -5.30
N ARG A 297 18.39 -5.87 -5.90
CA ARG A 297 19.81 -6.12 -6.20
C ARG A 297 20.72 -5.93 -4.98
N TRP A 298 20.51 -4.85 -4.24
CA TRP A 298 21.24 -4.45 -3.04
C TRP A 298 20.27 -4.27 -1.87
N PRO A 299 19.72 -5.37 -1.32
CA PRO A 299 18.73 -5.28 -0.25
C PRO A 299 19.30 -4.63 1.00
N ARG A 300 18.44 -3.89 1.72
CA ARG A 300 18.78 -3.37 3.05
C ARG A 300 19.18 -4.51 3.98
N ARG A 301 20.20 -4.31 4.81
CA ARG A 301 20.63 -5.32 5.78
C ARG A 301 19.89 -5.19 7.13
N PRO A 302 19.72 -6.30 7.89
CA PRO A 302 20.04 -7.67 7.49
C PRO A 302 19.12 -8.14 6.35
N VAL A 303 19.65 -8.97 5.44
CA VAL A 303 18.90 -9.51 4.30
C VAL A 303 17.93 -10.60 4.76
N CYS A 304 18.32 -11.37 5.77
CA CYS A 304 17.52 -12.34 6.49
C CYS A 304 17.72 -12.13 7.99
N LEU A 305 16.64 -12.16 8.80
CA LEU A 305 16.74 -12.06 10.26
C LEU A 305 17.12 -13.39 10.91
N ASN A 306 16.77 -14.50 10.27
CA ASN A 306 17.05 -15.85 10.75
C ASN A 306 18.41 -16.30 10.20
N GLU A 307 19.32 -16.68 11.09
CA GLU A 307 20.71 -17.08 10.77
C GLU A 307 20.81 -18.53 10.24
N GLU A 308 19.71 -19.28 10.20
CA GLU A 308 19.71 -20.61 9.59
C GLU A 308 20.00 -20.55 8.07
N PRO A 309 20.93 -21.36 7.53
CA PRO A 309 21.26 -21.36 6.09
C PRO A 309 20.06 -21.63 5.18
N ALA A 310 19.07 -22.40 5.65
CA ALA A 310 17.83 -22.65 4.93
C ALA A 310 16.99 -21.38 4.75
N ALA A 311 16.97 -20.49 5.75
CA ALA A 311 16.25 -19.22 5.67
C ALA A 311 16.89 -18.30 4.61
N GLU A 312 18.22 -18.19 4.61
CA GLU A 312 18.95 -17.42 3.60
C GLU A 312 18.73 -17.96 2.18
N THR A 313 18.73 -19.30 2.03
CA THR A 313 18.50 -19.95 0.73
C THR A 313 17.07 -19.68 0.21
N ILE A 314 16.06 -19.76 1.10
CA ILE A 314 14.66 -19.46 0.76
C ILE A 314 14.50 -17.99 0.37
N GLU A 315 15.05 -17.06 1.16
CA GLU A 315 15.05 -15.62 0.85
C GLU A 315 15.69 -15.35 -0.50
N ALA A 316 16.92 -15.83 -0.71
CA ALA A 316 17.68 -15.55 -1.92
C ALA A 316 16.99 -16.12 -3.16
N SER A 317 16.43 -17.34 -3.05
CA SER A 317 15.65 -17.94 -4.14
C SER A 317 14.40 -17.13 -4.46
N PHE A 318 13.66 -16.68 -3.44
CA PHE A 318 12.45 -15.88 -3.64
C PHE A 318 12.78 -14.52 -4.25
N ARG A 319 13.77 -13.80 -3.71
CA ARG A 319 14.20 -12.50 -4.23
C ARG A 319 14.71 -12.58 -5.66
N LYS A 320 15.45 -13.65 -6.01
CA LYS A 320 15.87 -13.89 -7.39
C LYS A 320 14.68 -14.07 -8.33
N ALA A 321 13.66 -14.82 -7.92
CA ALA A 321 12.44 -14.99 -8.71
C ALA A 321 11.65 -13.67 -8.81
N LEU A 322 11.51 -12.93 -7.71
CA LEU A 322 10.83 -11.63 -7.68
C LEU A 322 11.52 -10.61 -8.59
N LEU A 323 12.86 -10.56 -8.59
CA LEU A 323 13.64 -9.66 -9.45
C LEU A 323 13.30 -9.84 -10.94
N VAL A 324 13.02 -11.06 -11.41
CA VAL A 324 12.60 -11.30 -12.80
C VAL A 324 11.29 -10.59 -13.12
N HIS A 325 10.32 -10.62 -12.21
CA HIS A 325 9.02 -9.96 -12.38
C HIS A 325 9.12 -8.44 -12.20
N LEU A 326 9.94 -7.97 -11.26
CA LEU A 326 10.22 -6.54 -11.08
C LEU A 326 10.87 -5.93 -12.32
N THR A 327 11.81 -6.62 -12.97
CA THR A 327 12.42 -6.16 -14.22
C THR A 327 11.39 -5.98 -15.32
N LYS A 328 10.50 -6.96 -15.53
CA LYS A 328 9.41 -6.84 -16.52
C LYS A 328 8.47 -5.67 -16.22
N LEU A 329 8.15 -5.44 -14.95
CA LEU A 329 7.33 -4.30 -14.53
C LEU A 329 8.05 -2.96 -14.74
N ALA A 330 9.35 -2.91 -14.45
CA ALA A 330 10.16 -1.72 -14.65
C ALA A 330 10.29 -1.35 -16.13
N GLU A 331 10.45 -2.34 -17.01
CA GLU A 331 10.45 -2.12 -18.46
C GLU A 331 9.13 -1.51 -18.93
N LYS A 332 7.98 -2.00 -18.43
CA LYS A 332 6.66 -1.40 -18.68
C LYS A 332 6.55 0.04 -18.15
N ALA A 333 7.25 0.35 -17.06
CA ALA A 333 7.35 1.70 -16.51
C ALA A 333 8.34 2.60 -17.29
N GLY A 334 9.06 2.08 -18.29
CA GLY A 334 10.08 2.80 -19.05
C GLY A 334 11.41 2.97 -18.29
N VAL A 335 11.76 2.01 -17.41
CA VAL A 335 13.05 1.97 -16.70
C VAL A 335 13.76 0.66 -17.02
N SER A 336 14.96 0.73 -17.59
CA SER A 336 15.77 -0.47 -17.85
C SER A 336 16.49 -0.99 -16.61
N SER A 337 16.93 -2.25 -16.72
CA SER A 337 17.82 -2.95 -15.78
C SER A 337 18.95 -2.04 -15.26
N GLU A 338 19.64 -1.48 -16.24
CA GLU A 338 20.90 -0.75 -16.17
C GLU A 338 20.66 0.69 -15.74
N GLN A 339 19.60 1.33 -16.25
CA GLN A 339 19.21 2.68 -15.84
C GLN A 339 18.89 2.76 -14.35
N ALA A 340 18.18 1.75 -13.81
CA ALA A 340 17.88 1.71 -12.40
C ALA A 340 19.14 1.60 -11.53
N ALA A 341 20.17 0.90 -12.03
CA ALA A 341 21.44 0.64 -11.37
C ALA A 341 22.53 1.68 -11.68
N ALA A 342 22.26 2.65 -12.54
CA ALA A 342 23.21 3.69 -12.89
C ALA A 342 23.49 4.58 -11.66
N PRO A 343 24.75 5.01 -11.45
CA PRO A 343 25.08 5.95 -10.39
C PRO A 343 24.28 7.25 -10.54
N PRO A 344 23.95 7.94 -9.43
CA PRO A 344 23.39 9.29 -9.50
C PRO A 344 24.44 10.28 -10.06
N ASP A 345 23.97 11.45 -10.48
CA ASP A 345 24.86 12.55 -10.86
C ASP A 345 25.70 12.98 -9.65
N PRO A 346 27.05 13.06 -9.77
CA PRO A 346 27.89 13.35 -8.61
C PRO A 346 27.60 14.73 -8.01
N GLU A 347 27.44 14.77 -6.69
CA GLU A 347 27.42 16.02 -5.91
C GLU A 347 28.85 16.50 -5.62
N GLU A 348 29.04 17.82 -5.44
CA GLU A 348 30.35 18.39 -5.16
C GLU A 348 30.95 17.80 -3.87
N GLY A 349 32.20 17.36 -3.94
CA GLY A 349 32.91 16.72 -2.82
C GLY A 349 32.54 15.25 -2.57
N CYS A 350 31.56 14.69 -3.27
CA CYS A 350 31.22 13.27 -3.17
C CYS A 350 32.06 12.42 -4.14
N SER A 351 32.49 11.24 -3.68
CA SER A 351 33.27 10.30 -4.50
C SER A 351 32.78 8.86 -4.42
N THR A 352 31.86 8.56 -3.50
CA THR A 352 31.19 7.27 -3.39
C THR A 352 29.69 7.46 -3.24
N TYR A 353 28.90 6.40 -3.51
CA TYR A 353 27.46 6.41 -3.34
C TYR A 353 26.92 5.04 -2.91
N CYS A 354 25.76 5.03 -2.28
CA CYS A 354 25.03 3.79 -2.00
C CYS A 354 24.28 3.32 -3.25
N PRO A 355 24.53 2.10 -3.78
CA PRO A 355 23.82 1.60 -4.97
C PRO A 355 22.35 1.26 -4.72
N ARG A 356 21.89 1.35 -3.46
CA ARG A 356 20.48 1.13 -3.08
C ARG A 356 19.69 2.44 -3.04
N CYS A 357 20.05 3.32 -2.11
CA CYS A 357 19.31 4.58 -1.86
C CYS A 357 19.82 5.77 -2.67
N HIS A 358 20.97 5.65 -3.34
CA HIS A 358 21.66 6.73 -4.06
C HIS A 358 22.16 7.88 -3.18
N ALA A 359 22.21 7.73 -1.85
CA ALA A 359 22.93 8.66 -1.00
C ALA A 359 24.41 8.72 -1.40
N GLN A 360 24.96 9.92 -1.51
CA GLN A 360 26.34 10.17 -1.90
C GLN A 360 27.18 10.51 -0.67
N PHE A 361 28.45 10.13 -0.69
CA PHE A 361 29.37 10.30 0.43
C PHE A 361 30.76 10.74 -0.02
N ASP A 362 31.54 11.23 0.95
CA ASP A 362 32.96 11.50 0.77
C ASP A 362 33.78 10.21 0.54
N LYS A 363 35.10 10.37 0.39
CA LYS A 363 36.02 9.28 0.01
C LYS A 363 36.20 8.22 1.09
N ASN A 364 35.82 8.49 2.34
CA ASN A 364 36.13 7.62 3.47
C ASN A 364 34.95 6.71 3.88
N THR A 365 33.80 6.85 3.22
CA THR A 365 32.61 6.07 3.56
C THR A 365 32.62 4.74 2.81
N GLU A 366 32.90 3.64 3.52
CA GLU A 366 32.92 2.28 2.94
C GLU A 366 31.52 1.67 2.79
N ALA A 367 30.57 2.07 3.64
CA ALA A 367 29.23 1.49 3.67
C ALA A 367 28.15 2.48 4.11
N CYS A 368 26.95 2.36 3.56
CA CYS A 368 25.81 3.20 3.89
C CYS A 368 25.13 2.74 5.18
N ALA A 369 25.17 3.58 6.22
CA ALA A 369 24.53 3.31 7.51
C ALA A 369 23.00 3.13 7.40
N ASP A 370 22.32 3.98 6.62
CA ASP A 370 20.85 3.95 6.47
C ASP A 370 20.35 2.65 5.82
N CYS A 371 21.17 2.06 4.94
CA CYS A 371 20.89 0.80 4.27
C CYS A 371 21.41 -0.43 5.04
N GLY A 372 21.86 -0.26 6.29
CA GLY A 372 22.35 -1.34 7.15
C GLY A 372 23.76 -1.81 6.80
N GLY A 373 24.60 -0.94 6.23
CA GLY A 373 25.96 -1.29 5.83
C GLY A 373 26.03 -1.92 4.44
N VAL A 374 25.18 -1.47 3.50
CA VAL A 374 25.38 -1.79 2.07
C VAL A 374 26.68 -1.12 1.61
N PRO A 375 27.63 -1.86 0.99
CA PRO A 375 28.89 -1.29 0.53
C PRO A 375 28.68 -0.10 -0.43
N ALA A 376 29.41 0.98 -0.19
CA ALA A 376 29.43 2.13 -1.08
C ALA A 376 30.24 1.80 -2.34
N LEU A 377 29.77 2.27 -3.49
CA LEU A 377 30.45 2.12 -4.77
C LEU A 377 31.06 3.46 -5.20
N PRO A 378 32.16 3.45 -5.97
CA PRO A 378 32.75 4.68 -6.48
C PRO A 378 31.80 5.41 -7.44
N LEU A 379 31.71 6.74 -7.32
CA LEU A 379 31.02 7.60 -8.28
C LEU A 379 31.90 7.82 -9.52
N PRO A 380 31.29 7.96 -10.72
CA PRO A 380 32.03 8.46 -11.88
C PRO A 380 32.53 9.89 -11.60
N PRO A 381 33.67 10.30 -12.15
CA PRO A 381 34.17 11.67 -11.97
C PRO A 381 33.15 12.68 -12.50
N LEU A 382 32.96 13.78 -11.75
CA LEU A 382 32.11 14.89 -12.17
C LEU A 382 32.53 15.34 -13.57
N LYS A 383 31.60 15.31 -14.52
CA LYS A 383 31.82 15.93 -15.83
C LYS A 383 31.79 17.43 -15.62
N ILE A 384 32.93 18.03 -15.30
CA ILE A 384 33.08 19.48 -15.28
C ILE A 384 32.75 19.93 -16.72
N PRO A 385 31.67 20.71 -16.94
CA PRO A 385 31.41 21.28 -18.24
C PRO A 385 32.67 22.05 -18.62
N ALA A 386 33.28 21.73 -19.76
CA ALA A 386 34.43 22.48 -20.25
C ALA A 386 34.05 23.96 -20.17
N GLU A 387 34.82 24.76 -19.42
CA GLU A 387 34.56 26.18 -19.24
C GLU A 387 34.25 26.76 -20.62
N ALA A 388 33.05 27.34 -20.76
CA ALA A 388 32.70 28.04 -21.99
C ALA A 388 33.84 29.03 -22.27
N PRO A 389 34.46 29.00 -23.46
CA PRO A 389 35.60 29.86 -23.74
C PRO A 389 35.22 31.29 -23.38
N GLN A 390 35.97 31.89 -22.46
CA GLN A 390 35.77 33.28 -22.09
C GLN A 390 35.87 34.09 -23.37
N GLU A 391 34.75 34.70 -23.80
CA GLU A 391 34.76 35.69 -24.87
C GLU A 391 35.63 36.85 -24.37
N THR A 392 36.89 36.85 -24.79
CA THR A 392 37.80 37.97 -24.63
C THR A 392 37.22 39.13 -25.44
N ALA A 393 36.74 40.16 -24.73
CA ALA A 393 36.26 41.42 -25.29
C ALA A 393 37.41 42.29 -25.83
#